data_AF-A0A3B0Y4U2-F1
#
_entry.id   AF-A0A3B0Y4U2-F1
#
_cell.length_a   1.000
_cell.length_b   1.000
_cell.length_c   1.000
_cell.angle_alpha   90.00
_cell.angle_beta   90.00
_cell.angle_gamma   90.00
#
_symmetry.space_group_name_H-M   'P 1'
#
loop_
_entity.id
_entity.type
_entity.pdbx_description
1 polymer ?
#
loop_
_entity_poly.entity_id
_entity_poly.type
_entity_poly.pdbx_seq_one_letter_code
_entity_poly.pdbx_strand_id
1 'polypeptide(L)'
;MNLANMKLHFLYAVFGLALGVTLSLGGLSDFSQIHSLFILQNIPLLLTFAGAIGLSILGFMLIQTNTKAPKKPFTKGTIPGSILFGLGWAITGACPSIALVQLGEGQLAALVTIAGIVSGVWIYRKATSTSFQFDTGICGEE
;
A
#
# COMPACT_ATOMS: atom_id res chain seq x y z
N MET A 1 -13.72 -19.22 -20.22
CA MET A 1 -12.88 -18.05 -19.86
C MET A 1 -13.69 -16.80 -20.24
N ASN A 2 -14.37 -16.18 -19.27
CA ASN A 2 -15.50 -15.26 -19.54
C ASN A 2 -15.02 -13.85 -19.94
N LEU A 3 -15.69 -13.25 -20.94
CA LEU A 3 -15.40 -11.90 -21.47
C LEU A 3 -15.40 -10.80 -20.39
N ALA A 4 -16.19 -10.99 -19.33
CA ALA A 4 -16.25 -10.12 -18.16
C ALA A 4 -14.92 -10.06 -17.37
N ASN A 5 -14.20 -11.18 -17.26
CA ASN A 5 -12.92 -11.20 -16.56
C ASN A 5 -11.85 -10.46 -17.35
N MET A 6 -11.83 -10.58 -18.68
CA MET A 6 -10.84 -9.87 -19.51
C MET A 6 -11.03 -8.35 -19.43
N LYS A 7 -12.28 -7.89 -19.44
CA LYS A 7 -12.62 -6.47 -19.26
C LYS A 7 -12.23 -5.96 -17.87
N LEU A 8 -12.38 -6.80 -16.85
CA LEU A 8 -12.02 -6.50 -15.46
C LEU A 8 -10.49 -6.43 -15.26
N HIS A 9 -9.73 -7.39 -15.79
CA HIS A 9 -8.25 -7.35 -15.77
C HIS A 9 -7.69 -6.15 -16.52
N PHE A 10 -8.29 -5.82 -17.67
CA PHE A 10 -7.94 -4.61 -18.42
C PHE A 10 -8.25 -3.34 -17.62
N LEU A 11 -9.40 -3.29 -16.94
CA LEU A 11 -9.73 -2.18 -16.03
C LEU A 11 -8.68 -2.04 -14.93
N TYR A 12 -8.30 -3.13 -14.27
CA TYR A 12 -7.28 -3.11 -13.21
C TYR A 12 -5.92 -2.64 -13.73
N ALA A 13 -5.52 -3.06 -14.93
CA ALA A 13 -4.28 -2.60 -15.57
C ALA A 13 -4.34 -1.08 -15.84
N VAL A 14 -5.46 -0.57 -16.35
CA VAL A 14 -5.64 0.87 -16.60
C VAL A 14 -5.62 1.67 -15.30
N PHE A 15 -6.31 1.22 -14.25
CA PHE A 15 -6.27 1.89 -12.94
C PHE A 15 -4.88 1.86 -12.32
N GLY A 16 -4.15 0.74 -12.44
CA GLY A 16 -2.77 0.63 -11.97
C GLY A 16 -1.81 1.56 -12.70
N LEU A 17 -1.93 1.66 -14.03
CA LEU A 17 -1.16 2.60 -14.85
C LEU A 17 -1.51 4.05 -14.53
N ALA A 18 -2.80 4.38 -14.40
CA ALA A 18 -3.23 5.72 -14.03
C ALA A 18 -2.69 6.15 -12.66
N LEU A 19 -2.71 5.23 -11.68
CA LEU A 19 -2.14 5.47 -10.36
C LEU A 19 -0.62 5.64 -10.41
N GLY A 20 0.09 4.79 -11.18
CA GLY A 20 1.53 4.90 -11.38
C GLY A 20 1.94 6.22 -12.06
N VAL A 21 1.25 6.62 -13.13
CA VAL A 21 1.50 7.88 -13.85
C VAL A 21 1.24 9.09 -12.95
N THR A 22 0.15 9.07 -12.17
CA THR A 22 -0.17 10.16 -11.22
C THR A 22 0.91 10.28 -10.14
N LEU A 23 1.43 9.16 -9.64
CA LEU A 23 2.49 9.15 -8.62
C LEU A 23 3.85 9.60 -9.18
N SER A 24 4.21 9.17 -10.40
CA SER A 24 5.43 9.61 -11.08
C SER A 24 5.38 11.12 -11.38
N LEU A 25 4.26 11.64 -11.90
CA LEU A 25 4.06 13.07 -12.13
C LEU A 25 4.03 13.88 -10.82
N GLY A 26 3.59 13.28 -9.71
CA GLY A 26 3.57 13.91 -8.39
C GLY A 26 4.94 14.02 -7.71
N GLY A 27 6.01 13.46 -8.29
CA GLY A 27 7.35 13.51 -7.73
C GLY A 27 7.53 12.70 -6.44
N LEU A 28 6.62 11.77 -6.15
CA LEU A 28 6.72 10.88 -4.97
C LEU A 28 7.73 9.74 -5.17
N SER A 29 8.36 9.62 -6.34
CA SER A 29 9.42 8.63 -6.60
C SER A 29 10.76 9.03 -5.96
N ASP A 30 10.97 10.30 -5.64
CA ASP A 30 12.21 10.80 -5.04
C ASP A 30 12.17 10.86 -3.50
N PHE A 31 13.16 10.23 -2.87
CA PHE A 31 13.30 10.15 -1.40
C PHE A 31 13.44 11.53 -0.74
N SER A 32 14.02 12.49 -1.45
CA SER A 32 14.23 13.87 -0.99
C SER A 32 12.90 14.63 -0.81
N GLN A 33 11.92 14.40 -1.70
CA GLN A 33 10.60 15.04 -1.65
C GLN A 33 9.79 14.56 -0.45
N ILE A 34 9.86 13.26 -0.13
CA ILE A 34 9.21 12.67 1.05
C ILE A 34 9.82 13.23 2.33
N HIS A 35 11.14 13.40 2.39
CA HIS A 35 11.80 14.01 3.54
C HIS A 35 11.37 15.49 3.73
N SER A 36 11.28 16.27 2.65
CA SER A 36 10.76 17.64 2.69
C SER A 36 9.27 17.74 3.05
N LEU A 37 8.49 16.68 2.82
CA LEU A 37 7.11 16.55 3.28
C LEU A 37 7.06 16.40 4.81
N PHE A 38 7.94 15.56 5.38
CA PHE A 38 8.04 15.37 6.83
C PHE A 38 8.56 16.61 7.59
N ILE A 39 9.34 17.46 6.92
CA ILE A 39 9.82 18.75 7.45
C ILE A 39 8.77 19.89 7.33
N LEU A 40 7.57 19.60 6.78
CA LEU A 40 6.47 20.55 6.53
C LEU A 40 6.81 21.74 5.61
N GLN A 41 7.85 21.62 4.79
CA GLN A 41 8.30 22.72 3.93
C GLN A 41 7.50 22.83 2.63
N ASN A 42 6.92 21.73 2.14
CA ASN A 42 6.10 21.69 0.92
C ASN A 42 4.61 21.53 1.24
N ILE A 43 3.96 22.65 1.59
CA ILE A 43 2.50 22.72 1.82
C ILE A 43 1.66 22.18 0.66
N PRO A 44 1.98 22.43 -0.63
CA PRO A 44 1.16 21.92 -1.74
C PRO A 44 1.13 20.39 -1.79
N LEU A 45 2.29 19.75 -1.66
CA LEU A 45 2.41 18.30 -1.72
C LEU A 45 1.68 17.63 -0.54
N LEU A 46 1.78 18.23 0.65
CA LEU A 46 1.06 17.81 1.85
C LEU A 46 -0.47 17.89 1.64
N LEU A 47 -0.95 18.97 1.03
CA LEU A 47 -2.37 19.18 0.76
C LEU A 47 -2.91 18.18 -0.27
N THR A 48 -2.15 17.86 -1.32
CA THR A 48 -2.52 16.81 -2.29
C THR A 48 -2.61 15.43 -1.63
N PHE A 49 -1.65 15.07 -0.78
CA PHE A 49 -1.66 13.77 -0.11
C PHE A 49 -2.81 13.67 0.91
N ALA A 50 -3.01 14.71 1.72
CA ALA A 50 -4.14 14.79 2.66
C ALA A 50 -5.49 14.80 1.93
N GLY A 51 -5.59 15.52 0.80
CA GLY A 51 -6.76 15.54 -0.07
C GLY A 51 -7.06 14.18 -0.68
N ALA A 52 -6.05 13.46 -1.15
CA ALA A 52 -6.21 12.10 -1.69
C ALA A 52 -6.71 11.12 -0.61
N ILE A 53 -6.18 11.18 0.61
CA ILE A 53 -6.67 10.39 1.74
C ILE A 53 -8.12 10.77 2.07
N GLY A 54 -8.43 12.07 2.14
CA GLY A 54 -9.79 12.56 2.40
C GLY A 54 -10.80 12.08 1.36
N LEU A 55 -10.46 12.19 0.07
CA LEU A 55 -11.27 11.67 -1.03
C LEU A 55 -11.45 10.15 -0.96
N SER A 56 -10.39 9.42 -0.56
CA SER A 56 -10.46 7.96 -0.38
C SER A 56 -11.43 7.58 0.75
N ILE A 57 -11.37 8.28 1.89
CA ILE A 57 -12.27 8.07 3.02
C ILE A 57 -13.73 8.35 2.59
N LEU A 58 -13.97 9.49 1.94
CA LEU A 58 -15.31 9.85 1.44
C LEU A 58 -15.82 8.83 0.42
N GLY A 59 -14.97 8.39 -0.50
CA GLY A 59 -15.30 7.35 -1.47
C GLY A 59 -15.69 6.03 -0.81
N PHE A 60 -14.91 5.57 0.17
CA PHE A 60 -15.22 4.36 0.93
C PHE A 60 -16.48 4.50 1.78
N MET A 61 -16.76 5.68 2.35
CA MET A 61 -18.01 5.93 3.09
C MET A 61 -19.24 5.86 2.17
N LEU A 62 -19.16 6.46 0.98
CA LEU A 62 -20.24 6.42 -0.01
C LEU A 62 -20.48 5.01 -0.55
N ILE A 63 -19.43 4.22 -0.77
CA ILE A 63 -19.56 2.84 -1.27
C ILE A 63 -20.09 1.91 -0.19
N GLN A 64 -19.69 2.09 1.07
CA GLN A 64 -20.19 1.29 2.20
C GLN A 64 -21.71 1.42 2.41
N THR A 65 -22.35 2.49 1.92
CA THR A 65 -23.81 2.62 1.99
C THR A 65 -24.56 1.65 1.05
N ASN A 66 -23.93 1.25 -0.06
CA ASN A 66 -24.55 0.43 -1.09
C ASN A 66 -24.10 -1.04 -1.08
N THR A 67 -22.99 -1.36 -0.42
CA THR A 67 -22.44 -2.73 -0.37
C THR A 67 -21.89 -2.99 1.02
N LYS A 68 -22.31 -4.10 1.65
CA LYS A 68 -21.71 -4.60 2.89
C LYS A 68 -20.26 -4.98 2.61
N ALA A 69 -19.34 -4.04 2.82
CA ALA A 69 -17.92 -4.31 2.71
C ALA A 69 -17.55 -5.44 3.70
N PRO A 70 -16.75 -6.44 3.28
CA PRO A 70 -16.29 -7.48 4.18
C PRO A 70 -15.47 -6.83 5.30
N LYS A 71 -16.00 -6.83 6.52
CA LYS A 71 -15.29 -6.30 7.69
C LYS A 71 -14.18 -7.28 8.04
N LYS A 72 -12.93 -6.84 7.95
CA LYS A 72 -11.81 -7.66 8.42
C LYS A 72 -11.84 -7.73 9.95
N PRO A 73 -11.89 -8.93 10.57
CA PRO A 73 -11.87 -9.04 12.02
C PRO A 73 -10.55 -8.50 12.56
N PHE A 74 -10.64 -7.69 13.61
CA PHE A 74 -9.47 -7.18 14.32
C PHE A 74 -8.82 -8.32 15.11
N THR A 75 -7.79 -8.93 14.54
CA THR A 75 -6.94 -9.89 15.24
C THR A 75 -5.92 -9.20 16.14
N LYS A 76 -5.51 -9.88 17.21
CA LYS A 76 -4.41 -9.47 18.10
C LYS A 76 -3.10 -9.24 17.34
N GLY A 77 -2.93 -9.86 16.16
CA GLY A 77 -1.75 -9.68 15.29
C GLY A 77 -1.72 -8.36 14.50
N THR A 78 -2.85 -7.66 14.37
CA THR A 78 -2.94 -6.44 13.56
C THR A 78 -2.16 -5.28 14.17
N ILE A 79 -2.21 -5.12 15.49
CA ILE A 79 -1.53 -4.03 16.21
C ILE A 79 0.00 -4.13 16.05
N PRO A 80 0.69 -5.23 16.43
CA PRO A 80 2.13 -5.33 16.26
C PRO A 80 2.57 -5.28 14.80
N GLY A 81 1.76 -5.85 13.88
CA GLY A 81 2.02 -5.76 12.44
C GLY A 81 1.96 -4.32 11.90
N SER A 82 0.95 -3.55 12.30
CA SER A 82 0.80 -2.14 11.87
C SER A 82 1.92 -1.24 12.39
N ILE A 83 2.38 -1.46 13.63
CA ILE A 83 3.50 -0.72 14.21
C ILE A 83 4.80 -1.04 13.46
N LEU A 84 5.09 -2.32 13.23
CA LEU A 84 6.31 -2.74 12.53
C LEU A 84 6.31 -2.25 11.07
N PHE A 85 5.16 -2.28 10.40
CA PHE A 85 5.00 -1.75 9.06
C PHE A 85 5.18 -0.22 9.01
N GLY A 86 4.58 0.51 9.96
CA GLY A 86 4.73 1.97 10.07
C GLY A 86 6.17 2.39 10.35
N LEU A 87 6.87 1.67 11.24
CA LEU A 87 8.31 1.89 11.49
C LEU A 87 9.14 1.62 10.24
N GLY A 88 8.87 0.54 9.52
CA GLY A 88 9.53 0.24 8.24
C GLY A 88 9.35 1.36 7.22
N TRP A 89 8.13 1.88 7.08
CA TRP A 89 7.85 3.02 6.20
C TRP A 89 8.59 4.30 6.63
N ALA A 90 8.65 4.59 7.94
CA ALA A 90 9.37 5.75 8.46
C ALA A 90 10.88 5.70 8.22
N ILE A 91 11.49 4.50 8.32
CA ILE A 91 12.93 4.30 8.09
C ILE A 91 13.25 4.34 6.60
N THR A 92 12.42 3.69 5.78
CA THR A 92 12.70 3.52 4.34
C THR A 92 12.12 4.62 3.48
N GLY A 93 11.30 5.54 4.02
CA GLY A 93 10.67 6.63 3.27
C GLY A 93 9.78 6.17 2.10
N ALA A 94 9.62 4.87 1.86
CA ALA A 94 8.97 4.33 0.67
C ALA A 94 7.86 3.37 1.09
N CYS A 95 6.67 3.57 0.55
CA CYS A 95 5.55 2.65 0.72
C CYS A 95 5.55 1.63 -0.44
N PRO A 96 4.89 0.47 -0.29
CA PRO A 96 4.95 -0.61 -1.28
C PRO A 96 4.49 -0.18 -2.68
N SER A 97 3.58 0.80 -2.79
CA SER A 97 3.16 1.36 -4.07
C SER A 97 4.26 2.17 -4.75
N ILE A 98 5.00 3.00 -4.00
CA ILE A 98 6.09 3.82 -4.53
C ILE A 98 7.27 2.95 -4.97
N ALA A 99 7.55 1.86 -4.24
CA ALA A 99 8.58 0.90 -4.64
C ALA A 99 8.27 0.27 -6.01
N LEU A 100 6.99 -0.04 -6.30
CA LEU A 100 6.57 -0.55 -7.60
C LEU A 100 6.71 0.49 -8.73
N VAL A 101 6.41 1.76 -8.45
CA VAL A 101 6.58 2.86 -9.42
C VAL A 101 8.07 3.11 -9.71
N GLN A 102 8.91 3.17 -8.67
CA GLN A 102 10.36 3.34 -8.82
C GLN A 102 11.02 2.18 -9.58
N LEU A 103 10.53 0.94 -9.44
CA LEU A 103 10.97 -0.15 -10.31
C LEU A 103 10.63 0.10 -11.78
N GLY A 104 9.45 0.66 -12.05
CA GLY A 104 9.04 1.05 -13.41
C GLY A 104 9.90 2.16 -14.01
N GLU A 105 10.43 3.07 -13.17
CA GLU A 105 11.37 4.13 -13.58
C GLU A 105 12.84 3.66 -13.64
N GLY A 106 13.14 2.43 -13.24
CA GLY A 106 14.49 1.85 -13.31
C GLY A 106 15.42 2.23 -12.14
N GLN A 107 14.88 2.68 -11.02
CA GLN A 107 15.66 3.13 -9.87
C GLN A 107 16.16 1.95 -9.02
N LEU A 108 17.49 1.81 -8.87
CA LEU A 108 18.14 0.72 -8.12
C LEU A 108 17.69 0.63 -6.65
N ALA A 109 17.27 1.74 -6.05
CA ALA A 109 16.77 1.78 -4.67
C ALA A 109 15.51 0.93 -4.47
N ALA A 110 14.68 0.76 -5.51
CA ALA A 110 13.46 -0.02 -5.45
C ALA A 110 13.71 -1.54 -5.34
N LEU A 111 14.83 -2.03 -5.89
CA LEU A 111 15.19 -3.44 -5.77
C LEU A 111 15.50 -3.81 -4.31
N VAL A 112 16.14 -2.91 -3.56
CA VAL A 112 16.49 -3.15 -2.15
C VAL A 112 15.25 -3.15 -1.27
N THR A 113 14.32 -2.20 -1.48
CA THR A 113 13.07 -2.15 -0.71
C THR A 113 12.18 -3.34 -1.00
N ILE A 114 12.08 -3.77 -2.26
CA ILE A 114 11.29 -4.95 -2.63
C ILE A 114 11.93 -6.24 -2.14
N ALA A 115 13.25 -6.37 -2.21
CA ALA A 115 13.95 -7.50 -1.59
C ALA A 115 13.70 -7.54 -0.07
N GLY A 116 13.68 -6.39 0.60
CA GLY A 116 13.31 -6.26 2.01
C GLY A 116 11.87 -6.68 2.30
N ILE A 117 10.90 -6.25 1.48
CA ILE A 117 9.50 -6.64 1.61
C ILE A 117 9.33 -8.15 1.40
N VAL A 118 9.92 -8.72 0.34
CA VAL A 118 9.81 -10.14 0.00
C VAL A 118 10.46 -11.00 1.09
N SER A 119 11.67 -10.65 1.53
CA SER A 119 12.35 -11.37 2.62
C SER A 119 11.58 -11.25 3.94
N GLY A 120 11.07 -10.06 4.29
CA GLY A 120 10.25 -9.83 5.47
C GLY A 120 8.97 -10.67 5.49
N VAL A 121 8.23 -10.70 4.38
CA VAL A 121 7.02 -11.53 4.24
C VAL A 121 7.35 -13.02 4.32
N TRP A 122 8.46 -13.45 3.71
CA TRP A 122 8.88 -14.84 3.75
C TRP A 122 9.27 -15.28 5.17
N ILE A 123 10.04 -14.46 5.89
CA ILE A 123 10.41 -14.70 7.29
C ILE A 123 9.17 -14.70 8.17
N TYR A 124 8.27 -13.72 8.02
CA TYR A 124 7.02 -13.66 8.79
C TYR A 124 6.16 -14.90 8.55
N ARG A 125 6.01 -15.34 7.29
CA ARG A 125 5.26 -16.55 6.94
C ARG A 125 5.87 -17.80 7.58
N LYS A 126 7.20 -17.93 7.56
CA LYS A 126 7.91 -19.06 8.16
C LYS A 126 7.83 -19.04 9.70
N ALA A 127 7.99 -17.86 10.32
CA ALA A 127 7.91 -17.69 11.77
C ALA A 127 6.49 -17.94 12.32
N THR A 128 5.46 -17.46 11.60
CA THR A 128 4.05 -17.78 11.88
C THR A 128 3.78 -19.26 11.78
N SER A 129 4.28 -19.93 10.73
CA SER A 129 4.07 -21.37 10.51
C SER A 129 4.71 -22.27 11.57
N THR A 130 5.73 -21.81 12.30
CA THR A 130 6.49 -22.64 13.26
C THR A 130 6.20 -22.31 14.72
N SER A 131 5.98 -21.04 15.11
CA SER A 131 6.03 -20.65 16.53
C SER A 131 4.91 -19.76 17.04
N PHE A 132 4.12 -19.12 16.18
CA PHE A 132 3.08 -18.18 16.62
C PHE A 132 1.79 -18.39 15.84
N GLN A 133 0.82 -19.04 16.48
CA GLN A 133 -0.56 -19.10 16.02
C GLN A 133 -1.23 -17.72 16.22
N PHE A 134 -0.71 -16.69 15.55
CA PHE A 134 -1.43 -15.43 15.44
C PHE A 134 -2.66 -15.69 14.59
N ASP A 135 -3.83 -15.47 15.18
CA ASP A 135 -5.12 -15.61 14.51
C ASP A 135 -5.11 -14.75 13.24
N THR A 136 -4.93 -15.36 12.06
CA THR A 136 -4.70 -14.60 10.82
C THR A 136 -5.96 -13.96 10.29
N GLY A 137 -7.11 -14.07 10.99
CA GLY A 137 -8.36 -13.43 10.61
C GLY A 137 -8.62 -13.56 9.11
N ILE A 138 -8.49 -14.79 8.60
CA ILE A 138 -8.79 -15.12 7.21
C ILE A 138 -10.28 -14.85 7.06
N CYS A 139 -10.63 -13.77 6.36
CA CYS A 139 -12.00 -13.52 6.00
C CYS A 139 -12.44 -14.63 5.02
N GLY A 140 -13.25 -15.58 5.48
CA GLY A 140 -13.74 -16.63 4.60
C GLY A 140 -14.39 -17.87 5.23
N GLU A 141 -14.63 -17.95 6.54
CA GLU A 141 -15.36 -19.08 7.14
C GLU A 141 -16.63 -18.64 7.87
N GLU A 142 -17.58 -18.05 7.13
CA GLU A 142 -19.04 -18.22 7.27
C GLU A 142 -19.82 -17.50 6.15
#